data_AF-A0A9X0BLC8-F1
#
_entry.id   AF-A0A9X0BLC8-F1
#
_cell.length_a   1.000
_cell.length_b   1.000
_cell.length_c   1.000
_cell.angle_alpha   90.00
_cell.angle_beta   90.00
_cell.angle_gamma   90.00
#
_symmetry.space_group_name_H-M   'P 1'
#
loop_
_entity.id
_entity.type
_entity.pdbx_description
1 polymer ?
#
loop_
_entity_poly.entity_id
_entity_poly.type
_entity_poly.pdbx_seq_one_letter_code
_entity_poly.pdbx_strand_id
1 'polypeptide(L)'
;MGMDFVFVNVQKPRDALQLAKEPEFRSHVTRYQWKQARRDKRLRTRLLLGAAQLGVAQDVKATEVQTHPGFDSFTPPALISPQIGGLRVDPFKSYPILVQPWTPLLVDHYLMNMAVDIPELDQPGTPGLLRTSWFPLVMTEPALFSVIILLAASHYAALQSNPSGMKMDLLSLRCEAILSINRCLEAQQPGTVNDALIGAIAKMASYEAMFGSLENYNIHMQGLARVIDLRGGLTTLGLNGLLYRMVIWIDRNSAFLHGSAMTFVDELPPDPNPGQFLGSS
;
A
#
# COMPACT_ATOMS: atom_id res chain seq x y z
N MET A 1 19.85 -29.00 -16.47
CA MET A 1 21.02 -28.54 -17.23
C MET A 1 22.22 -28.61 -16.30
N GLY A 2 23.16 -29.52 -16.57
CA GLY A 2 24.37 -29.68 -15.76
C GLY A 2 25.34 -28.51 -16.02
N MET A 3 25.95 -27.98 -14.96
CA MET A 3 27.07 -27.05 -15.11
C MET A 3 28.33 -27.88 -15.33
N ASP A 4 28.92 -27.77 -16.52
CA ASP A 4 30.22 -28.36 -16.80
C ASP A 4 31.31 -27.59 -16.05
N PHE A 5 32.02 -28.28 -15.16
CA PHE A 5 33.19 -27.73 -14.48
C PHE A 5 34.44 -28.17 -15.25
N VAL A 6 35.14 -27.20 -15.83
CA VAL A 6 36.45 -27.41 -16.48
C VAL A 6 37.56 -27.06 -15.48
N PHE A 7 38.43 -28.03 -15.20
CA PHE A 7 39.66 -27.79 -14.44
C PHE A 7 40.68 -27.09 -15.35
N VAL A 8 41.13 -25.90 -14.96
CA VAL A 8 42.14 -25.13 -15.69
C VAL A 8 43.49 -25.30 -15.01
N ASN A 9 44.44 -25.94 -15.70
CA ASN A 9 45.83 -26.04 -15.24
C ASN A 9 46.60 -24.78 -15.64
N VAL A 10 46.69 -23.80 -14.72
CA VAL A 10 47.43 -22.55 -14.96
C VAL A 10 48.89 -22.75 -14.56
N GLN A 11 49.78 -22.94 -15.54
CA GLN A 11 51.21 -23.10 -15.27
C GLN A 11 51.96 -21.76 -15.18
N LYS A 12 51.41 -20.67 -15.74
CA LYS A 12 52.02 -19.33 -15.67
C LYS A 12 50.99 -18.26 -15.29
N PRO A 13 51.32 -17.29 -14.41
CA PRO A 13 50.37 -16.29 -13.90
C PRO A 13 49.71 -15.41 -14.98
N ARG A 14 50.32 -15.30 -16.17
CA ARG A 14 49.81 -14.44 -17.26
C ARG A 14 48.68 -15.08 -18.07
N ASP A 15 48.51 -16.40 -17.99
CA ASP A 15 47.50 -17.13 -18.77
C ASP A 15 46.09 -16.92 -18.19
N ALA A 16 45.98 -16.70 -16.88
CA ALA A 16 44.72 -16.35 -16.22
C ALA A 16 44.16 -14.99 -16.65
N LEU A 17 45.02 -14.06 -17.06
CA LEU A 17 44.62 -12.70 -17.46
C LEU A 17 44.03 -12.64 -18.88
N GLN A 18 44.36 -13.60 -19.76
CA GLN A 18 43.77 -13.69 -21.09
C GLN A 18 42.35 -14.27 -21.06
N LEU A 19 42.05 -15.17 -20.12
CA LEU A 19 40.71 -15.75 -19.91
C LEU A 19 39.71 -14.77 -19.26
N ALA A 20 40.19 -13.71 -18.63
CA ALA A 20 39.33 -12.66 -18.05
C ALA A 20 38.84 -11.63 -19.09
N LYS A 21 39.33 -11.70 -20.34
CA LYS A 21 38.86 -10.85 -21.43
C LYS A 21 37.68 -11.52 -22.14
N GLU A 22 36.50 -11.11 -21.69
CA GLU A 22 35.14 -11.31 -22.22
C GLU A 22 34.35 -12.54 -21.71
N PRO A 23 33.06 -12.37 -21.38
CA PRO A 23 32.05 -11.78 -22.27
C PRO A 23 31.68 -10.33 -21.96
N GLU A 24 31.70 -9.50 -23.01
CA GLU A 24 31.11 -8.16 -23.08
C GLU A 24 29.56 -8.19 -23.06
N PHE A 25 28.97 -9.16 -22.36
CA PHE A 25 27.52 -9.32 -22.21
C PHE A 25 27.18 -9.38 -20.74
N ARG A 26 26.98 -8.22 -20.11
CA ARG A 26 26.12 -7.97 -18.91
C ARG A 26 26.32 -6.61 -18.26
N SER A 27 27.29 -5.79 -18.68
CA SER A 27 27.53 -4.47 -18.07
C SER A 27 26.31 -3.53 -18.18
N HIS A 28 25.56 -3.61 -19.28
CA HIS A 28 24.36 -2.79 -19.49
C HIS A 28 23.26 -3.12 -18.47
N VAL A 29 22.90 -4.40 -18.33
CA VAL A 29 21.85 -4.85 -17.39
C VAL A 29 22.26 -4.56 -15.94
N THR A 30 23.52 -4.82 -15.58
CA THR A 30 24.03 -4.51 -14.24
C THR A 30 23.97 -3.01 -13.96
N ARG A 31 24.28 -2.13 -14.93
CA ARG A 31 24.20 -0.67 -14.72
C ARG A 31 22.77 -0.17 -14.50
N TYR A 32 21.78 -0.79 -15.14
CA TYR A 32 20.36 -0.50 -14.90
C TYR A 32 19.91 -1.00 -13.52
N GLN A 33 20.28 -2.23 -13.15
CA GLN A 33 19.96 -2.79 -11.84
C GLN A 33 20.51 -1.95 -10.69
N TRP A 34 21.74 -1.43 -10.81
CA TRP A 34 22.34 -0.58 -9.78
C TRP A 34 21.70 0.82 -9.72
N LYS A 35 21.28 1.37 -10.87
CA LYS A 35 20.52 2.64 -10.91
C LYS A 35 19.12 2.47 -10.29
N GLN A 36 18.47 1.35 -10.56
CA GLN A 36 17.17 0.99 -9.98
C GLN A 36 17.31 0.81 -8.47
N ALA A 37 18.21 -0.06 -8.00
CA ALA A 37 18.47 -0.24 -6.57
C ALA A 37 18.81 1.06 -5.81
N ARG A 38 19.55 1.99 -6.44
CA ARG A 38 19.84 3.31 -5.85
C ARG A 38 18.61 4.23 -5.82
N ARG A 39 17.74 4.16 -6.84
CA ARG A 39 16.45 4.86 -6.88
C ARG A 39 15.52 4.32 -5.79
N ASP A 40 15.46 3.01 -5.63
CA ASP A 40 14.61 2.32 -4.66
C ASP A 40 15.05 2.65 -3.25
N LYS A 41 16.37 2.61 -2.98
CA LYS A 41 16.93 3.03 -1.69
C LYS A 41 16.58 4.49 -1.38
N ARG A 42 16.65 5.39 -2.37
CA ARG A 42 16.26 6.80 -2.19
C ARG A 42 14.76 6.97 -1.94
N LEU A 43 13.92 6.20 -2.63
CA LEU A 43 12.47 6.22 -2.43
C LEU A 43 12.11 5.72 -1.02
N ARG A 44 12.70 4.60 -0.59
CA ARG A 44 12.59 4.09 0.79
C ARG A 44 12.97 5.13 1.82
N THR A 45 14.14 5.76 1.65
CA THR A 45 14.59 6.81 2.56
C THR A 45 13.61 7.97 2.60
N ARG A 46 13.08 8.40 1.46
CA ARG A 46 12.06 9.48 1.41
C ARG A 46 10.76 9.08 2.09
N LEU A 47 10.27 7.87 1.85
CA LEU A 47 9.04 7.36 2.47
C LEU A 47 9.20 7.27 3.99
N LEU A 48 10.31 6.74 4.48
CA LEU A 48 10.61 6.68 5.92
C LEU A 48 10.71 8.08 6.55
N LEU A 49 11.41 9.02 5.90
CA LEU A 49 11.50 10.40 6.39
C LEU A 49 10.14 11.11 6.33
N GLY A 50 9.39 10.94 5.24
CA GLY A 50 8.07 11.55 5.05
C GLY A 50 7.05 11.00 6.04
N ALA A 51 7.07 9.69 6.29
CA ALA A 51 6.24 9.05 7.31
C ALA A 51 6.56 9.57 8.71
N ALA A 52 7.84 9.74 9.07
CA ALA A 52 8.23 10.33 10.35
C ALA A 52 7.74 11.78 10.51
N GLN A 53 7.68 12.56 9.42
CA GLN A 53 7.15 13.93 9.43
C GLN A 53 5.62 13.96 9.55
N LEU A 54 4.93 12.94 9.03
CA LEU A 54 3.48 12.77 9.19
C LEU A 54 3.10 12.27 10.59
N GLY A 55 4.02 11.58 11.28
CA GLY A 55 3.79 10.92 12.57
C GLY A 55 3.80 11.81 13.83
N VAL A 56 3.79 13.16 13.73
CA VAL A 56 3.83 14.04 14.91
C VAL A 56 2.73 15.10 14.90
N ALA A 57 1.66 14.83 15.65
CA ALA A 57 0.86 15.79 16.41
C ALA A 57 -0.11 15.03 17.34
N GLN A 58 0.38 14.53 18.48
CA GLN A 58 -0.47 14.25 19.63
C GLN A 58 -0.55 15.53 20.47
N ASP A 59 -1.65 16.28 20.32
CA ASP A 59 -2.22 17.05 21.43
C ASP A 59 -3.71 17.27 21.16
N VAL A 60 -4.56 16.41 21.70
CA VAL A 60 -6.02 16.60 21.66
C VAL A 60 -6.39 17.53 22.80
N LYS A 61 -6.51 18.83 22.51
CA LYS A 61 -7.32 19.72 23.34
C LYS A 61 -8.71 19.83 22.74
N ALA A 62 -9.65 19.21 23.44
CA ALA A 62 -11.09 19.36 23.21
C ALA A 62 -11.43 20.85 23.17
N THR A 63 -12.00 21.31 22.06
CA THR A 63 -12.59 22.64 21.94
C THR A 63 -14.05 22.46 21.53
N GLU A 64 -14.94 22.98 22.37
CA GLU A 64 -16.39 22.91 22.25
C GLU A 64 -16.89 23.54 20.94
N VAL A 65 -17.80 22.86 20.26
CA VAL A 65 -18.48 23.35 19.05
C VAL A 65 -19.63 24.24 19.48
N GLN A 66 -19.50 25.55 19.27
CA GLN A 66 -20.63 26.48 19.32
C GLN A 66 -21.31 26.54 17.95
N THR A 67 -22.60 26.22 17.94
CA THR A 67 -23.50 26.31 16.79
C THR A 67 -23.97 27.74 16.55
N HIS A 68 -23.77 28.28 15.35
CA HIS A 68 -24.60 29.36 14.80
C HIS A 68 -24.91 29.11 13.32
N PRO A 69 -26.17 29.29 12.87
CA PRO A 69 -26.59 29.02 11.51
C PRO A 69 -26.53 30.29 10.63
N GLY A 70 -26.13 30.13 9.37
CA GLY A 70 -26.17 31.16 8.35
C GLY A 70 -25.78 30.59 7.00
N PHE A 71 -26.77 30.09 6.25
CA PHE A 71 -26.61 29.59 4.89
C PHE A 71 -26.61 30.77 3.91
N ASP A 72 -25.47 31.04 3.27
CA ASP A 72 -25.43 31.72 1.98
C ASP A 72 -24.80 30.77 0.95
N SER A 73 -25.63 30.36 -0.01
CA SER A 73 -25.34 29.41 -1.07
C SER A 73 -24.49 30.04 -2.18
N PHE A 74 -23.19 30.12 -1.96
CA PHE A 74 -22.25 30.30 -3.06
C PHE A 74 -22.00 28.96 -3.75
N THR A 75 -22.57 28.79 -4.94
CA THR A 75 -22.20 27.70 -5.85
C THR A 75 -20.81 28.00 -6.40
N PRO A 76 -19.75 27.25 -6.06
CA PRO A 76 -18.45 27.45 -6.67
C PRO A 76 -18.53 27.10 -8.16
N PRO A 77 -17.85 27.86 -9.04
CA PRO A 77 -17.78 27.53 -10.46
C PRO A 77 -17.20 26.12 -10.63
N ALA A 78 -17.75 25.37 -11.59
CA ALA A 78 -17.34 24.00 -11.87
C ALA A 78 -15.82 23.93 -12.10
N LEU A 79 -15.09 23.47 -11.08
CA LEU A 79 -13.67 23.17 -11.18
C LEU A 79 -13.52 22.03 -12.18
N ILE A 80 -12.99 22.33 -13.36
CA ILE A 80 -12.53 21.32 -14.31
C ILE A 80 -11.47 20.51 -13.57
N SER A 81 -11.81 19.27 -13.21
CA SER A 81 -10.86 18.37 -12.57
C SER A 81 -9.62 18.26 -13.46
N PRO A 82 -8.39 18.34 -12.92
CA PRO A 82 -7.18 18.23 -13.71
C PRO A 82 -7.26 16.96 -14.55
N GLN A 83 -7.29 17.09 -15.88
CA GLN A 83 -7.27 15.93 -16.75
C GLN A 83 -5.89 15.28 -16.62
N ILE A 84 -5.83 14.17 -15.88
CA ILE A 84 -4.68 13.28 -15.95
C ILE A 84 -4.76 12.69 -17.36
N GLY A 85 -3.85 13.13 -18.23
CA GLY A 85 -3.89 12.79 -19.65
C GLY A 85 -3.96 11.27 -19.91
N GLY A 86 -4.41 10.89 -21.09
CA GLY A 86 -4.45 9.48 -21.52
C GLY A 86 -5.63 8.66 -21.01
N LEU A 87 -6.80 9.27 -20.78
CA LEU A 87 -8.03 8.60 -20.32
C LEU A 87 -7.90 7.87 -18.97
N ARG A 88 -6.94 8.28 -18.13
CA ARG A 88 -6.65 7.65 -16.83
C ARG A 88 -7.62 8.07 -15.72
N VAL A 89 -8.45 9.08 -16.00
CA VAL A 89 -9.52 9.53 -15.11
C VAL A 89 -10.79 8.81 -15.49
N ASP A 90 -11.48 8.20 -14.52
CA ASP A 90 -12.83 7.66 -14.73
C ASP A 90 -13.79 8.78 -15.19
N PRO A 91 -14.27 8.75 -16.44
CA PRO A 91 -15.12 9.79 -16.99
C PRO A 91 -16.51 9.80 -16.34
N PHE A 92 -16.92 8.70 -15.70
CA PHE A 92 -18.23 8.57 -15.04
C PHE A 92 -18.19 8.91 -13.55
N LYS A 93 -17.00 9.15 -12.97
CA LYS A 93 -16.84 9.44 -11.53
C LYS A 93 -17.55 8.42 -10.64
N SER A 94 -17.50 7.14 -11.01
CA SER A 94 -18.18 6.01 -10.36
C SER A 94 -17.50 5.56 -9.06
N TYR A 95 -16.86 6.48 -8.34
CA TYR A 95 -16.19 6.14 -7.09
C TYR A 95 -17.21 5.85 -5.98
N PRO A 96 -16.94 4.89 -5.07
CA PRO A 96 -17.85 4.54 -3.98
C PRO A 96 -18.07 5.62 -2.90
N ILE A 97 -17.48 6.81 -3.07
CA ILE A 97 -17.58 7.92 -2.14
C ILE A 97 -17.88 9.21 -2.89
N LEU A 98 -18.25 10.27 -2.15
CA LEU A 98 -18.38 11.59 -2.72
C LEU A 98 -17.03 12.08 -3.27
N VAL A 99 -16.99 12.26 -4.59
CA VAL A 99 -15.77 12.58 -5.34
C VAL A 99 -15.25 13.96 -4.96
N GLN A 100 -14.02 14.00 -4.46
CA GLN A 100 -13.29 15.22 -4.19
C GLN A 100 -12.38 15.57 -5.38
N PRO A 101 -11.95 16.83 -5.53
CA PRO A 101 -11.10 17.23 -6.67
C PRO A 101 -9.78 16.44 -6.77
N TRP A 102 -9.26 15.93 -5.65
CA TRP A 102 -8.05 15.11 -5.59
C TRP A 102 -8.32 13.61 -5.82
N THR A 103 -9.57 13.13 -5.78
CA THR A 103 -9.87 11.68 -5.80
C THR A 103 -9.30 10.99 -7.04
N PRO A 104 -9.50 11.49 -8.28
CA PRO A 104 -8.92 10.84 -9.46
C PRO A 104 -7.39 10.79 -9.45
N LEU A 105 -6.73 11.82 -8.91
CA LEU A 105 -5.27 11.87 -8.78
C LEU A 105 -4.78 10.76 -7.85
N LEU A 106 -5.43 10.56 -6.71
CA LEU A 106 -5.03 9.54 -5.75
C LEU A 106 -5.33 8.12 -6.24
N VAL A 107 -6.41 7.94 -6.98
CA VAL A 107 -6.72 6.66 -7.65
C VAL A 107 -5.65 6.32 -8.69
N ASP A 108 -5.31 7.27 -9.57
CA ASP A 108 -4.22 7.06 -10.55
C ASP A 108 -2.90 6.78 -9.83
N HIS A 109 -2.58 7.56 -8.79
CA HIS A 109 -1.37 7.37 -8.00
C HIS A 109 -1.32 5.97 -7.37
N TYR A 110 -2.42 5.49 -6.80
CA TYR A 110 -2.53 4.14 -6.24
C TYR A 110 -2.27 3.07 -7.31
N LEU A 111 -2.99 3.12 -8.42
CA LEU A 111 -2.91 2.10 -9.48
C LEU A 111 -1.53 2.04 -10.13
N MET A 112 -0.85 3.18 -10.23
CA MET A 112 0.38 3.31 -11.01
C MET A 112 1.63 3.14 -10.18
N ASN A 113 1.59 3.51 -8.90
CA ASN A 113 2.77 3.50 -8.04
C ASN A 113 2.68 2.50 -6.88
N MET A 114 1.49 2.06 -6.49
CA MET A 114 1.30 1.21 -5.30
C MET A 114 0.75 -0.17 -5.62
N ALA A 115 -0.20 -0.28 -6.55
CA ALA A 115 -0.77 -1.55 -6.99
C ALA A 115 0.16 -2.30 -7.96
N VAL A 116 1.46 -2.35 -7.67
CA VAL A 116 2.49 -3.02 -8.48
C VAL A 116 2.41 -4.54 -8.35
N ASP A 117 3.09 -5.25 -9.24
CA ASP A 117 3.09 -6.71 -9.22
C ASP A 117 3.96 -7.19 -8.05
N ILE A 118 3.38 -8.00 -7.16
CA ILE A 118 4.00 -8.47 -5.91
C ILE A 118 4.09 -10.00 -5.98
N PRO A 119 5.25 -10.62 -6.23
CA PRO A 119 5.36 -12.08 -6.37
C PRO A 119 4.79 -12.88 -5.19
N GLU A 120 4.84 -12.33 -3.97
CA GLU A 120 4.28 -12.95 -2.77
C GLU A 120 2.74 -12.94 -2.77
N LEU A 121 2.10 -12.07 -3.55
CA LEU A 121 0.64 -11.98 -3.71
C LEU A 121 0.16 -12.57 -5.04
N ASP A 122 0.87 -12.24 -6.11
CA ASP A 122 0.68 -12.66 -7.49
C ASP A 122 1.26 -14.07 -7.65
N GLN A 123 0.39 -15.08 -7.54
CA GLN A 123 0.76 -16.47 -7.76
C GLN A 123 1.47 -16.63 -9.13
N PRO A 124 2.33 -17.67 -9.29
CA PRO A 124 2.99 -17.93 -10.56
C PRO A 124 1.98 -18.00 -11.73
N GLY A 125 2.17 -17.15 -12.74
CA GLY A 125 1.31 -17.10 -13.92
C GLY A 125 0.10 -16.16 -13.83
N THR A 126 -0.12 -15.48 -12.70
CA THR A 126 -1.21 -14.51 -12.52
C THR A 126 -0.69 -13.17 -11.97
N PRO A 127 0.07 -12.38 -12.77
CA PRO A 127 0.57 -11.09 -12.32
C PRO A 127 -0.53 -10.03 -12.21
N GLY A 128 -0.31 -9.03 -11.35
CA GLY A 128 -1.13 -7.82 -11.31
C GLY A 128 -2.49 -8.00 -10.61
N LEU A 129 -2.62 -8.96 -9.69
CA LEU A 129 -3.87 -9.22 -8.96
C LEU A 129 -4.33 -8.00 -8.15
N LEU A 130 -3.41 -7.14 -7.74
CA LEU A 130 -3.75 -5.88 -7.09
C LEU A 130 -4.61 -4.95 -7.98
N ARG A 131 -4.38 -4.97 -9.29
CA ARG A 131 -5.15 -4.18 -10.27
C ARG A 131 -6.35 -4.93 -10.81
N THR A 132 -6.23 -6.23 -11.05
CA THR A 132 -7.24 -7.03 -11.78
C THR A 132 -8.28 -7.69 -10.89
N SER A 133 -8.00 -7.88 -9.59
CA SER A 133 -8.91 -8.54 -8.65
C SER A 133 -9.17 -7.70 -7.40
N TRP A 134 -8.13 -7.19 -6.76
CA TRP A 134 -8.25 -6.38 -5.55
C TRP A 134 -8.88 -5.01 -5.80
N PHE A 135 -8.39 -4.23 -6.76
CA PHE A 135 -8.96 -2.90 -7.00
C PHE A 135 -10.44 -2.91 -7.42
N PRO A 136 -10.93 -3.88 -8.23
CA PRO A 136 -12.36 -4.08 -8.41
C PRO A 136 -13.14 -4.23 -7.09
N LEU A 137 -12.63 -5.00 -6.12
CA LEU A 137 -13.23 -5.09 -4.78
C LEU A 137 -13.20 -3.74 -4.05
N VAL A 138 -12.11 -2.98 -4.16
CA VAL A 138 -11.99 -1.62 -3.59
C VAL A 138 -13.11 -0.72 -4.10
N MET A 139 -13.50 -0.86 -5.36
CA MET A 139 -14.58 -0.10 -5.99
C MET A 139 -16.01 -0.56 -5.59
N THR A 140 -16.16 -1.54 -4.70
CA THR A 140 -17.48 -2.01 -4.23
C THR A 140 -17.89 -1.50 -2.85
N GLU A 141 -16.95 -0.99 -2.06
CA GLU A 141 -17.21 -0.63 -0.66
C GLU A 141 -16.59 0.75 -0.32
N PRO A 142 -17.40 1.75 0.07
CA PRO A 142 -16.94 3.05 0.57
C PRO A 142 -15.80 3.02 1.61
N ALA A 143 -15.86 2.14 2.61
CA ALA A 143 -14.88 1.99 3.68
C ALA A 143 -13.53 1.53 3.13
N LEU A 144 -13.54 0.49 2.29
CA LEU A 144 -12.33 -0.01 1.65
C LEU A 144 -11.73 1.05 0.72
N PHE A 145 -12.56 1.71 -0.09
CA PHE A 145 -12.13 2.79 -0.95
C PHE A 145 -11.48 3.94 -0.16
N SER A 146 -12.11 4.37 0.93
CA SER A 146 -11.60 5.47 1.78
C SER A 146 -10.23 5.17 2.37
N VAL A 147 -9.99 3.93 2.82
CA VAL A 147 -8.67 3.50 3.32
C VAL A 147 -7.63 3.50 2.21
N ILE A 148 -7.97 3.04 1.00
CA ILE A 148 -7.04 3.05 -0.14
C ILE A 148 -6.68 4.47 -0.55
N ILE A 149 -7.66 5.38 -0.55
CA ILE A 149 -7.44 6.80 -0.80
C ILE A 149 -6.52 7.42 0.25
N LEU A 150 -6.73 7.14 1.53
CA LEU A 150 -5.86 7.60 2.61
C LEU A 150 -4.42 7.11 2.40
N LEU A 151 -4.25 5.83 2.11
CA LEU A 151 -2.94 5.23 1.87
C LEU A 151 -2.24 5.88 0.67
N ALA A 152 -2.98 6.11 -0.42
CA ALA A 152 -2.48 6.81 -1.60
C ALA A 152 -2.13 8.27 -1.31
N ALA A 153 -2.94 8.99 -0.53
CA ALA A 153 -2.71 10.36 -0.13
C ALA A 153 -1.42 10.49 0.69
N SER A 154 -1.24 9.64 1.70
CA SER A 154 -0.05 9.68 2.56
C SER A 154 1.21 9.25 1.83
N HIS A 155 1.12 8.23 0.97
CA HIS A 155 2.25 7.85 0.12
C HIS A 155 2.60 8.96 -0.89
N TYR A 156 1.61 9.59 -1.52
CA TYR A 156 1.84 10.72 -2.41
C TYR A 156 2.52 11.88 -1.66
N ALA A 157 1.99 12.27 -0.50
CA ALA A 157 2.54 13.33 0.34
C ALA A 157 3.99 13.05 0.76
N ALA A 158 4.30 11.81 1.19
CA ALA A 158 5.64 11.42 1.61
C ALA A 158 6.70 11.47 0.49
N LEU A 159 6.29 11.42 -0.78
CA LEU A 159 7.20 11.55 -1.93
C LEU A 159 7.44 13.01 -2.35
N GLN A 160 6.54 13.93 -1.97
CA GLN A 160 6.62 15.32 -2.38
C GLN A 160 7.72 16.06 -1.60
N SER A 161 8.68 16.61 -2.32
CA SER A 161 9.80 17.38 -1.72
C SER A 161 9.44 18.85 -1.44
N ASN A 162 8.33 19.33 -1.98
CA ASN A 162 7.82 20.69 -1.78
C ASN A 162 6.29 20.65 -1.60
N PRO A 163 5.74 21.08 -0.45
CA PRO A 163 4.30 21.00 -0.15
C PRO A 163 3.45 22.08 -0.85
N SER A 164 3.99 22.82 -1.82
CA SER A 164 3.29 23.86 -2.58
C SER A 164 2.22 23.34 -3.56
N GLY A 165 1.98 22.04 -3.57
CA GLY A 165 0.87 21.41 -4.30
C GLY A 165 -0.45 21.41 -3.52
N MET A 166 -1.41 20.63 -4.03
CA MET A 166 -2.73 20.44 -3.41
C MET A 166 -2.61 19.97 -1.95
N LYS A 167 -3.04 20.81 -1.00
CA LYS A 167 -3.01 20.49 0.43
C LYS A 167 -4.12 19.48 0.74
N MET A 168 -3.74 18.23 1.00
CA MET A 168 -4.65 17.18 1.45
C MET A 168 -4.66 17.17 2.98
N ASP A 169 -5.85 17.20 3.57
CA ASP A 169 -6.01 17.03 5.01
C ASP A 169 -5.99 15.53 5.34
N LEU A 170 -4.80 14.99 5.55
CA LEU A 170 -4.60 13.57 5.84
C LEU A 170 -5.27 13.14 7.14
N LEU A 171 -5.40 14.05 8.12
CA LEU A 171 -6.10 13.77 9.37
C LEU A 171 -7.60 13.58 9.13
N SER A 172 -8.22 14.47 8.35
CA SER A 172 -9.63 14.31 7.95
C SER A 172 -9.86 13.03 7.14
N LEU A 173 -8.95 12.70 6.22
CA LEU A 173 -9.03 11.43 5.47
C LEU A 173 -8.94 10.20 6.37
N ARG A 174 -8.05 10.24 7.36
CA ARG A 174 -7.90 9.16 8.35
C ARG A 174 -9.16 9.01 9.20
N CYS A 175 -9.71 10.13 9.67
CA CYS A 175 -10.96 10.14 10.43
C CYS A 175 -12.11 9.54 9.60
N GLU A 176 -12.27 9.98 8.35
CA GLU A 176 -13.34 9.47 7.47
C GLU A 176 -13.18 7.96 7.18
N ALA A 177 -11.95 7.49 6.94
CA ALA A 177 -11.70 6.06 6.74
C ALA A 177 -12.10 5.21 7.97
N ILE A 178 -11.74 5.66 9.18
CA ILE A 178 -12.11 4.98 10.43
C ILE A 178 -13.64 5.01 10.63
N LEU A 179 -14.27 6.17 10.44
CA LEU A 179 -15.73 6.29 10.56
C LEU A 179 -16.45 5.40 9.55
N SER A 180 -15.93 5.30 8.33
CA SER A 180 -16.51 4.43 7.30
C SER A 180 -16.38 2.95 7.64
N ILE A 181 -15.25 2.52 8.21
CA ILE A 181 -15.09 1.15 8.74
C ILE A 181 -16.11 0.89 9.85
N ASN A 182 -16.25 1.80 10.81
CA ASN A 182 -17.17 1.64 11.93
C ASN A 182 -18.62 1.53 11.46
N ARG A 183 -19.07 2.41 10.54
CA ARG A 183 -20.41 2.32 9.94
C ARG A 183 -20.64 0.99 9.22
N CYS A 184 -19.63 0.50 8.51
CA CYS A 184 -19.72 -0.80 7.82
C CYS A 184 -19.81 -1.97 8.81
N LEU A 185 -19.05 -1.92 9.91
CA LEU A 185 -19.13 -2.90 11.00
C LEU A 185 -20.51 -2.90 11.67
N GLU A 186 -21.06 -1.72 11.96
CA GLU A 186 -22.39 -1.59 12.59
C GLU A 186 -23.52 -2.10 11.68
N ALA A 187 -23.37 -1.96 10.36
CA ALA A 187 -24.35 -2.42 9.39
C ALA A 187 -24.31 -3.94 9.14
N GLN A 188 -23.21 -4.63 9.48
CA GLN A 188 -23.02 -6.05 9.19
C GLN A 188 -23.30 -6.93 10.42
N GLN A 189 -23.95 -8.07 10.20
CA GLN A 189 -24.16 -9.04 11.26
C GLN A 189 -22.86 -9.82 11.54
N PRO A 190 -22.57 -10.19 12.81
CA PRO A 190 -21.44 -11.06 13.14
C PRO A 190 -21.41 -12.32 12.26
N GLY A 191 -20.24 -12.64 11.68
CA GLY A 191 -20.05 -13.79 10.77
C GLY A 191 -20.44 -13.52 9.30
N THR A 192 -21.18 -12.45 9.00
CA THR A 192 -21.52 -12.05 7.62
C THR A 192 -20.52 -11.08 7.01
N VAL A 193 -19.44 -10.77 7.74
CA VAL A 193 -18.47 -9.75 7.34
C VAL A 193 -17.81 -10.04 6.01
N ASN A 194 -18.00 -9.14 5.04
CA ASN A 194 -17.54 -9.36 3.67
C ASN A 194 -16.03 -9.13 3.49
N ASP A 195 -15.48 -9.63 2.39
CA ASP A 195 -14.06 -9.50 2.06
C ASP A 195 -13.61 -8.03 1.96
N ALA A 196 -14.50 -7.13 1.54
CA ALA A 196 -14.17 -5.71 1.41
C ALA A 196 -13.89 -5.06 2.77
N LEU A 197 -14.71 -5.35 3.79
CA LEU A 197 -14.52 -4.84 5.15
C LEU A 197 -13.27 -5.44 5.80
N ILE A 198 -13.03 -6.75 5.63
CA ILE A 198 -11.78 -7.40 6.09
C ILE A 198 -10.57 -6.72 5.44
N GLY A 199 -10.64 -6.51 4.12
CA GLY A 199 -9.63 -5.78 3.37
C GLY A 199 -9.42 -4.36 3.87
N ALA A 200 -10.49 -3.65 4.25
CA ALA A 200 -10.42 -2.28 4.75
C ALA A 200 -9.68 -2.23 6.09
N ILE A 201 -10.01 -3.13 7.02
CA ILE A 201 -9.34 -3.21 8.32
C ILE A 201 -7.86 -3.60 8.14
N ALA A 202 -7.57 -4.58 7.28
CA ALA A 202 -6.19 -4.99 7.00
C ALA A 202 -5.36 -3.85 6.39
N LYS A 203 -5.91 -3.09 5.43
CA LYS A 203 -5.22 -1.93 4.86
C LYS A 203 -5.14 -0.75 5.82
N MET A 204 -6.08 -0.60 6.74
CA MET A 204 -5.99 0.41 7.81
C MET A 204 -4.86 0.06 8.78
N ALA A 205 -4.70 -1.22 9.14
CA ALA A 205 -3.53 -1.68 9.89
C ALA A 205 -2.23 -1.36 9.12
N SER A 206 -2.17 -1.70 7.83
CA SER A 206 -1.02 -1.36 6.97
C SER A 206 -0.71 0.14 6.96
N TYR A 207 -1.73 1.00 6.95
CA TYR A 207 -1.56 2.44 7.06
C TYR A 207 -0.92 2.85 8.38
N GLU A 208 -1.43 2.36 9.52
CA GLU A 208 -0.88 2.66 10.84
C GLU A 208 0.56 2.16 11.00
N ALA A 209 0.87 0.99 10.44
CA ALA A 209 2.22 0.47 10.44
C ALA A 209 3.20 1.36 9.66
N MET A 210 2.76 2.02 8.59
CA MET A 210 3.61 2.85 7.73
C MET A 210 3.70 4.30 8.19
N PHE A 211 2.59 4.90 8.60
CA PHE A 211 2.44 6.34 8.82
C PHE A 211 1.91 6.71 10.20
N GLY A 212 1.47 5.73 10.99
CA GLY A 212 0.85 5.93 12.29
C GLY A 212 1.69 5.40 13.43
N SER A 213 1.05 4.71 14.37
CA SER A 213 1.71 4.13 15.54
C SER A 213 1.52 2.62 15.63
N LEU A 214 2.49 1.94 16.24
CA LEU A 214 2.40 0.51 16.54
C LEU A 214 1.18 0.18 17.42
N GLU A 215 0.80 1.08 18.32
CA GLU A 215 -0.40 0.92 19.15
C GLU A 215 -1.68 0.86 18.28
N ASN A 216 -1.87 1.79 17.36
CA ASN A 216 -3.04 1.79 16.48
C ASN A 216 -3.00 0.61 15.50
N TYR A 217 -1.81 0.24 15.00
CA TYR A 217 -1.63 -0.99 14.23
C TYR A 217 -2.14 -2.21 14.99
N ASN A 218 -1.73 -2.37 16.25
CA ASN A 218 -2.14 -3.49 17.09
C ASN A 218 -3.66 -3.51 17.32
N ILE A 219 -4.29 -2.34 17.51
CA ILE A 219 -5.76 -2.23 17.64
C ILE A 219 -6.44 -2.77 16.38
N HIS A 220 -6.01 -2.35 15.19
CA HIS A 220 -6.59 -2.85 13.94
C HIS A 220 -6.32 -4.34 13.71
N MET A 221 -5.12 -4.83 14.03
CA MET A 221 -4.79 -6.26 13.89
C MET A 221 -5.59 -7.15 14.85
N GLN A 222 -5.81 -6.71 16.08
CA GLN A 222 -6.69 -7.42 17.02
C GLN A 222 -8.13 -7.48 16.51
N GLY A 223 -8.64 -6.35 15.99
CA GLY A 223 -9.96 -6.30 15.36
C GLY A 223 -10.05 -7.20 14.12
N LEU A 224 -9.03 -7.20 13.27
CA LEU A 224 -8.92 -8.03 12.08
C LEU A 224 -8.96 -9.51 12.43
N ALA A 225 -8.15 -9.96 13.40
CA ALA A 225 -8.14 -11.35 13.86
C ALA A 225 -9.53 -11.81 14.32
N ARG A 226 -10.20 -11.01 15.16
CA ARG A 226 -11.55 -11.33 15.63
C ARG A 226 -12.57 -11.43 14.49
N VAL A 227 -12.53 -10.52 13.52
CA VAL A 227 -13.46 -10.55 12.37
C VAL A 227 -13.21 -11.78 11.49
N ILE A 228 -11.95 -12.14 11.26
CA ILE A 228 -11.58 -13.34 10.49
C ILE A 228 -12.03 -14.61 11.22
N ASP A 229 -11.84 -14.68 12.54
CA ASP A 229 -12.31 -15.82 13.35
C ASP A 229 -13.82 -15.99 13.25
N LEU A 230 -14.59 -14.89 13.35
CA LEU A 230 -16.04 -14.90 13.17
C LEU A 230 -16.46 -15.34 11.75
N ARG A 231 -15.62 -15.10 10.75
CA ARG A 231 -15.84 -15.53 9.35
C ARG A 231 -15.47 -17.01 9.12
N GLY A 232 -14.96 -17.70 10.14
CA GLY A 232 -14.55 -19.12 10.05
C GLY A 232 -13.07 -19.33 9.77
N GLY A 233 -12.24 -18.29 9.94
CA GLY A 233 -10.79 -18.37 9.85
C GLY A 233 -10.21 -17.87 8.52
N LEU A 234 -8.89 -17.82 8.47
CA LEU A 234 -8.12 -17.25 7.37
C LEU A 234 -8.38 -17.92 6.00
N THR A 235 -8.67 -19.22 5.97
CA THR A 235 -8.89 -19.98 4.74
C THR A 235 -10.25 -19.71 4.08
N THR A 236 -11.17 -19.02 4.76
CA THR A 236 -12.50 -18.68 4.22
C THR A 236 -12.52 -17.35 3.47
N LEU A 237 -11.39 -16.62 3.46
CA LEU A 237 -11.26 -15.34 2.79
C LEU A 237 -11.26 -15.50 1.27
N GLY A 238 -11.97 -14.61 0.57
CA GLY A 238 -12.18 -14.73 -0.87
C GLY A 238 -11.03 -14.24 -1.74
N LEU A 239 -11.38 -13.76 -2.93
CA LEU A 239 -10.45 -13.40 -4.01
C LEU A 239 -9.48 -14.53 -4.38
N ASN A 240 -9.96 -15.79 -4.36
CA ASN A 240 -9.14 -16.97 -4.63
C ASN A 240 -7.86 -17.02 -3.77
N GLY A 241 -8.01 -16.73 -2.48
CA GLY A 241 -6.92 -16.71 -1.50
C GLY A 241 -6.00 -15.49 -1.59
N LEU A 242 -6.26 -14.52 -2.46
CA LEU A 242 -5.49 -13.27 -2.50
C LEU A 242 -5.64 -12.50 -1.18
N LEU A 243 -6.85 -12.42 -0.63
CA LEU A 243 -7.07 -11.66 0.61
C LEU A 243 -6.33 -12.30 1.79
N TYR A 244 -6.31 -13.64 1.88
CA TYR A 244 -5.46 -14.38 2.81
C TYR A 244 -3.99 -13.97 2.68
N ARG A 245 -3.42 -14.04 1.47
CA ARG A 245 -2.02 -13.67 1.23
C ARG A 245 -1.74 -12.23 1.60
N MET A 246 -2.68 -11.32 1.32
CA MET A 246 -2.56 -9.91 1.68
C MET A 246 -2.51 -9.70 3.21
N VAL A 247 -3.36 -10.39 3.98
CA VAL A 247 -3.37 -10.30 5.45
C VAL A 247 -2.03 -10.77 6.02
N ILE A 248 -1.55 -11.95 5.59
CA ILE A 248 -0.25 -12.49 6.04
C ILE A 248 0.90 -11.56 5.63
N TRP A 249 0.88 -11.06 4.40
CA TRP A 249 1.90 -10.16 3.90
C TRP A 249 1.94 -8.82 4.68
N ILE A 250 0.77 -8.25 5.03
CA ILE A 250 0.71 -7.05 5.86
C ILE A 250 1.28 -7.30 7.25
N ASP A 251 0.86 -8.39 7.91
CA ASP A 251 1.28 -8.71 9.26
C ASP A 251 2.79 -8.94 9.34
N ARG A 252 3.34 -9.74 8.42
CA ARG A 252 4.78 -10.02 8.37
C ARG A 252 5.61 -8.75 8.15
N ASN A 253 5.24 -7.92 7.18
CA ASN A 253 6.00 -6.72 6.87
C ASN A 253 5.91 -5.69 8.01
N SER A 254 4.75 -5.57 8.64
CA SER A 254 4.56 -4.67 9.79
C SER A 254 5.34 -5.18 11.01
N ALA A 255 5.30 -6.48 11.29
CA ALA A 255 6.10 -7.12 12.34
C ALA A 255 7.60 -6.88 12.13
N PHE A 256 8.09 -7.03 10.89
CA PHE A 256 9.46 -6.71 10.54
C PHE A 256 9.80 -5.23 10.74
N LEU A 257 8.93 -4.30 10.30
CA LEU A 257 9.15 -2.86 10.40
C LEU A 257 9.23 -2.38 11.85
N HIS A 258 8.41 -2.94 12.73
CA HIS A 258 8.29 -2.52 14.13
C HIS A 258 9.08 -3.40 15.10
N GLY A 259 9.69 -4.49 14.64
CA GLY A 259 10.36 -5.46 15.49
C GLY A 259 9.41 -6.18 16.45
N SER A 260 8.16 -6.40 16.04
CA SER A 260 7.12 -7.07 16.84
C SER A 260 6.91 -8.53 16.41
N ALA A 261 6.12 -9.27 17.19
CA ALA A 261 5.64 -10.59 16.77
C ALA A 261 4.56 -10.45 15.68
N MET A 262 4.39 -11.50 14.87
CA MET A 262 3.26 -11.64 13.96
C MET A 262 1.98 -11.98 14.75
N THR A 263 0.85 -11.50 14.25
CA THR A 263 -0.49 -11.80 14.77
C THR A 263 -0.97 -13.16 14.28
N PHE A 264 -0.73 -13.47 13.00
CA PHE A 264 -1.11 -14.71 12.35
C PHE A 264 0.13 -15.60 12.19
N VAL A 265 0.10 -16.78 12.83
CA VAL A 265 1.17 -17.77 12.70
C VAL A 265 0.80 -18.71 11.56
N ASP A 266 1.56 -18.64 10.47
CA ASP A 266 1.44 -19.54 9.31
C ASP A 266 2.69 -20.43 9.21
N GLU A 267 2.54 -21.65 8.67
CA GLU A 267 3.56 -22.70 8.78
C GLU A 267 4.83 -22.43 7.95
N LEU A 268 4.76 -21.58 6.91
CA LEU A 268 5.94 -21.16 6.16
C LEU A 268 5.72 -19.84 5.40
N PRO A 269 5.68 -18.69 6.07
CA PRO A 269 5.38 -17.45 5.37
C PRO A 269 6.60 -17.03 4.50
N PRO A 270 6.40 -16.34 3.35
CA PRO A 270 7.48 -15.85 2.49
C PRO A 270 8.30 -14.76 3.18
N ASP A 271 9.60 -14.62 2.89
CA ASP A 271 10.50 -13.62 3.51
C ASP A 271 9.93 -12.18 3.53
N PRO A 272 10.20 -11.38 4.58
CA PRO A 272 9.67 -10.02 4.65
C PRO A 272 10.24 -9.16 3.52
N ASN A 273 9.38 -8.35 2.89
CA ASN A 273 9.74 -7.46 1.78
C ASN A 273 9.30 -6.02 2.08
N PRO A 274 9.95 -5.35 3.05
CA PRO A 274 9.53 -4.04 3.54
C PRO A 274 9.61 -2.95 2.48
N GLY A 275 10.43 -3.16 1.44
CA GLY A 275 10.48 -2.20 0.33
C GLY A 275 9.21 -2.13 -0.46
N GLN A 276 8.71 -3.28 -0.86
CA GLN A 276 7.48 -3.37 -1.62
C GLN A 276 6.27 -3.00 -0.75
N PHE A 277 6.32 -3.32 0.54
CA PHE A 277 5.37 -2.83 1.55
C PHE A 277 5.26 -1.31 1.59
N LEU A 278 6.40 -0.62 1.56
CA LEU A 278 6.43 0.84 1.55
C LEU A 278 6.14 1.46 0.17
N GLY A 279 5.98 0.68 -0.90
CA GLY A 279 5.79 1.20 -2.26
C GLY A 279 7.10 1.62 -2.95
N SER A 280 8.23 1.03 -2.56
CA SER A 280 9.53 1.21 -3.22
C SER A 280 9.86 0.04 -4.14
N SER A 281 9.68 0.24 -5.44
CA SER A 281 10.03 -0.70 -6.52
C SER A 281 10.68 0.02 -7.70
#